data_AF-A0A7Z9XMH6-F1
#
_entry.id   AF-A0A7Z9XMH6-F1
#
_cell.length_a   1.000
_cell.length_b   1.000
_cell.length_c   1.000
_cell.angle_alpha   90.00
_cell.angle_beta   90.00
_cell.angle_gamma   90.00
#
_symmetry.space_group_name_H-M   'P 1'
#
loop_
_entity.id
_entity.type
_entity.pdbx_description
1 polymer ?
#
loop_
_entity_poly.entity_id
_entity_poly.type
_entity_poly.pdbx_seq_one_letter_code
_entity_poly.pdbx_strand_id
1 'polypeptide(L)'
;MIESVADVRKGDILIINTGYHRYSWDRPDIPNPNAQGGVENKEFGFLVRHPGPSLSFYKWAIEKELKIIGVDCGLAEHPMNTLIRTMHPQEFAKAEAKLKAEHGKTWDEMFPPEEYYRLLHIELPKRHILFAESIVGQIDELLGKRAWFMMLPLPFMEVESSWMRPVAYRPPEGMDEEEFFQVMDEAEVLDFTLPFSVQTPQWANYEPLVVKYVKRVGGQAFGKGRNTSICTASFHLATHMDGEIHFWSRGRTIGQVPLDYWMGPGAIADISHLVADLDVYTPEMIESVVEVREGDILLIKTGFHKYGWNSPDSDEFRYMVRHPGPSPDFSDWAIEKKIKWLGIDAVSQDHPMNTIQRIWHPKTFEEANAKLKAKFGKDWDEMFPLDKYYQDTHLNLFPKGIVHAENLGKDITHTPSGRYYLAVYLPKGMETASMWGRFIAIKEAD
;
A
#
# COMPACT_ATOMS: atom_id res chain seq x y z
N MET A 1 -16.31 -12.31 -26.53
CA MET A 1 -16.65 -12.96 -25.24
C MET A 1 -16.56 -11.99 -24.08
N ILE A 2 -15.51 -11.17 -23.96
CA ILE A 2 -15.44 -10.18 -22.85
C ILE A 2 -16.51 -9.10 -23.00
N GLU A 3 -16.64 -8.49 -24.17
CA GLU A 3 -17.65 -7.44 -24.41
C GLU A 3 -19.10 -7.93 -24.36
N SER A 4 -19.33 -9.24 -24.37
CA SER A 4 -20.68 -9.80 -24.17
C SER A 4 -21.06 -9.92 -22.69
N VAL A 5 -20.12 -9.72 -21.76
CA VAL A 5 -20.34 -9.85 -20.31
C VAL A 5 -19.86 -8.64 -19.51
N ALA A 6 -19.18 -7.68 -20.13
CA ALA A 6 -18.71 -6.44 -19.49
C ALA A 6 -18.64 -5.29 -20.50
N ASP A 7 -19.03 -4.08 -20.06
CA ASP A 7 -18.77 -2.83 -20.80
C ASP A 7 -17.32 -2.41 -20.60
N VAL A 8 -16.49 -2.55 -21.64
CA VAL A 8 -15.06 -2.20 -21.63
C VAL A 8 -14.79 -1.06 -22.60
N ARG A 9 -14.44 0.09 -22.03
CA ARG A 9 -14.15 1.34 -22.72
C ARG A 9 -12.65 1.49 -22.92
N LYS A 10 -12.29 2.43 -23.80
CA LYS A 10 -10.90 2.74 -24.11
C LYS A 10 -10.22 3.31 -22.85
N GLY A 11 -9.03 2.82 -22.50
CA GLY A 11 -8.30 3.31 -21.31
C GLY A 11 -8.76 2.72 -19.98
N ASP A 12 -9.70 1.77 -19.99
CA ASP A 12 -10.21 1.14 -18.78
C ASP A 12 -9.13 0.26 -18.10
N ILE A 13 -9.37 -0.01 -16.81
CA ILE A 13 -8.79 -1.13 -16.08
C ILE A 13 -9.76 -2.31 -16.22
N LEU A 14 -9.27 -3.46 -16.68
CA LEU A 14 -10.08 -4.66 -16.83
C LEU A 14 -9.67 -5.70 -15.80
N ILE A 15 -10.60 -6.12 -14.93
CA ILE A 15 -10.39 -7.23 -14.00
C ILE A 15 -11.13 -8.47 -14.52
N ILE A 16 -10.39 -9.57 -14.71
CA ILE A 16 -10.90 -10.82 -15.25
C ILE A 16 -11.08 -11.82 -14.11
N ASN A 17 -12.32 -12.17 -13.82
CA ASN A 17 -12.66 -13.28 -12.92
C ASN A 17 -12.79 -14.58 -13.73
N THR A 18 -11.82 -15.47 -13.57
CA THR A 18 -11.82 -16.82 -14.16
C THR A 18 -12.47 -17.85 -13.23
N GLY A 19 -12.86 -17.42 -12.03
CA GLY A 19 -13.35 -18.23 -10.92
C GLY A 19 -12.23 -18.92 -10.14
N TYR A 20 -10.96 -18.78 -10.54
CA TYR A 20 -9.85 -19.50 -9.92
C TYR A 20 -9.37 -18.88 -8.60
N HIS A 21 -9.85 -17.70 -8.23
CA HIS A 21 -9.66 -17.16 -6.89
C HIS A 21 -10.23 -18.08 -5.80
N ARG A 22 -11.14 -19.02 -6.13
CA ARG A 22 -11.60 -20.08 -5.23
C ARG A 22 -10.45 -20.96 -4.70
N TYR A 23 -9.34 -21.03 -5.42
CA TYR A 23 -8.12 -21.74 -5.02
C TYR A 23 -7.13 -20.86 -4.26
N SER A 24 -7.47 -19.59 -3.99
CA SER A 24 -6.65 -18.75 -3.12
C SER A 24 -6.57 -19.34 -1.72
N TRP A 25 -5.45 -19.10 -1.04
CA TRP A 25 -5.15 -19.68 0.26
C TRP A 25 -6.15 -19.25 1.35
N ASP A 26 -6.77 -18.08 1.20
CA ASP A 26 -7.73 -17.48 2.13
C ASP A 26 -9.19 -17.93 1.92
N ARG A 27 -9.44 -18.85 0.98
CA ARG A 27 -10.78 -19.42 0.71
C ARG A 27 -10.98 -20.78 1.38
N PRO A 28 -12.23 -21.25 1.56
CA PRO A 28 -12.49 -22.62 2.01
C PRO A 28 -11.83 -23.67 1.10
N ASP A 29 -11.56 -24.85 1.66
CA ASP A 29 -11.08 -25.99 0.88
C ASP A 29 -12.13 -26.48 -0.12
N ILE A 30 -11.67 -27.00 -1.27
CA ILE A 30 -12.53 -27.48 -2.34
C ILE A 30 -12.52 -29.00 -2.33
N PRO A 31 -13.63 -29.67 -1.99
CA PRO A 31 -13.71 -31.12 -2.04
C PRO A 31 -13.46 -31.63 -3.46
N ASN A 32 -12.54 -32.59 -3.60
CA ASN A 32 -12.30 -33.30 -4.85
C ASN A 32 -12.05 -34.78 -4.53
N PRO A 33 -13.02 -35.68 -4.78
CA PRO A 33 -12.87 -37.11 -4.48
C PRO A 33 -11.80 -37.81 -5.33
N ASN A 34 -11.40 -37.20 -6.45
CA ASN A 34 -10.34 -37.71 -7.32
C ASN A 34 -8.94 -37.21 -6.92
N ALA A 35 -8.86 -36.25 -5.99
CA ALA A 35 -7.60 -35.76 -5.45
C ALA A 35 -7.15 -36.59 -4.25
N GLN A 36 -5.84 -36.67 -4.04
CA GLN A 36 -5.27 -37.29 -2.85
C GLN A 36 -5.77 -36.54 -1.61
N GLY A 37 -6.37 -37.26 -0.66
CA GLY A 37 -6.93 -36.66 0.56
C GLY A 37 -8.33 -36.05 0.38
N GLY A 38 -8.96 -36.21 -0.79
CA GLY A 38 -10.35 -35.76 -1.01
C GLY A 38 -10.52 -34.24 -1.17
N VAL A 39 -9.42 -33.50 -1.31
CA VAL A 39 -9.39 -32.04 -1.39
C VAL A 39 -8.51 -31.61 -2.56
N GLU A 40 -8.96 -30.63 -3.34
CA GLU A 40 -8.18 -30.08 -4.45
C GLU A 40 -6.92 -29.36 -3.96
N ASN A 41 -5.82 -29.55 -4.67
CA ASN A 41 -4.59 -28.82 -4.37
C ASN A 41 -4.74 -27.37 -4.85
N LYS A 42 -4.87 -26.45 -3.89
CA LYS A 42 -5.04 -25.01 -4.13
C LYS A 42 -3.89 -24.38 -4.92
N GLU A 43 -2.64 -24.71 -4.61
CA GLU A 43 -1.49 -24.18 -5.36
C GLU A 43 -1.51 -24.61 -6.82
N PHE A 44 -1.84 -25.88 -7.10
CA PHE A 44 -1.99 -26.37 -8.46
C PHE A 44 -3.16 -25.70 -9.18
N GLY A 45 -4.30 -25.54 -8.50
CA GLY A 45 -5.43 -24.78 -9.04
C GLY A 45 -5.01 -23.37 -9.40
N PHE A 46 -4.48 -22.63 -8.43
CA PHE A 46 -4.21 -21.20 -8.50
C PHE A 46 -3.02 -20.82 -9.39
N LEU A 47 -1.95 -21.62 -9.42
CA LEU A 47 -0.69 -21.31 -10.13
C LEU A 47 -0.45 -22.14 -11.40
N VAL A 48 -1.03 -23.34 -11.51
CA VAL A 48 -0.65 -24.31 -12.57
C VAL A 48 -1.79 -24.58 -13.56
N ARG A 49 -3.02 -24.70 -13.07
CA ARG A 49 -4.19 -25.19 -13.84
C ARG A 49 -5.19 -24.09 -14.21
N HIS A 50 -4.92 -22.85 -13.87
CA HIS A 50 -5.78 -21.73 -14.23
C HIS A 50 -5.75 -21.46 -15.74
N PRO A 51 -6.86 -20.96 -16.32
CA PRO A 51 -6.88 -20.57 -17.71
C PRO A 51 -6.02 -19.31 -17.90
N GLY A 52 -5.63 -19.08 -19.15
CA GLY A 52 -4.94 -17.85 -19.53
C GLY A 52 -5.52 -17.26 -20.82
N PRO A 53 -5.31 -15.97 -21.07
CA PRO A 53 -5.86 -15.30 -22.25
C PRO A 53 -5.24 -15.79 -23.56
N SER A 54 -6.00 -15.66 -24.65
CA SER A 54 -5.53 -15.92 -26.02
C SER A 54 -4.66 -14.79 -26.56
N LEU A 55 -3.88 -15.05 -27.62
CA LEU A 55 -3.14 -13.99 -28.33
C LEU A 55 -4.07 -12.89 -28.87
N SER A 56 -5.25 -13.26 -29.38
CA SER A 56 -6.26 -12.30 -29.85
C SER A 56 -6.78 -11.40 -28.74
N PHE A 57 -6.84 -11.88 -27.49
CA PHE A 57 -7.23 -11.04 -26.36
C PHE A 57 -6.23 -9.91 -26.13
N TYR A 58 -4.92 -10.19 -26.12
CA TYR A 58 -3.93 -9.13 -25.87
C TYR A 58 -3.87 -8.13 -27.03
N LYS A 59 -4.09 -8.57 -28.28
CA LYS A 59 -4.25 -7.67 -29.43
C LYS A 59 -5.45 -6.74 -29.25
N TRP A 60 -6.60 -7.29 -28.84
CA TRP A 60 -7.79 -6.50 -28.50
C TRP A 60 -7.54 -5.55 -27.31
N ALA A 61 -6.81 -5.97 -26.29
CA ALA A 61 -6.46 -5.12 -25.15
C ALA A 61 -5.58 -3.92 -25.56
N ILE A 62 -4.69 -4.13 -26.53
CA ILE A 62 -3.90 -3.05 -27.16
C ILE A 62 -4.82 -2.09 -27.92
N GLU A 63 -5.77 -2.60 -28.72
CA GLU A 63 -6.73 -1.77 -29.46
C GLU A 63 -7.62 -0.94 -28.53
N LYS A 64 -7.98 -1.49 -27.37
CA LYS A 64 -8.71 -0.80 -26.30
C LYS A 64 -7.83 0.14 -25.47
N GLU A 65 -6.52 0.14 -25.67
CA GLU A 65 -5.57 0.92 -24.86
C GLU A 65 -5.80 0.71 -23.36
N LEU A 66 -6.04 -0.54 -22.93
CA LEU A 66 -6.27 -0.85 -21.52
C LEU A 66 -5.06 -0.43 -20.68
N LYS A 67 -5.30 0.14 -19.50
CA LYS A 67 -4.21 0.54 -18.59
C LYS A 67 -3.66 -0.67 -17.83
N ILE A 68 -4.57 -1.49 -17.30
CA ILE A 68 -4.24 -2.64 -16.44
C ILE A 68 -5.14 -3.82 -16.83
N ILE A 69 -4.53 -5.00 -16.95
CA ILE A 69 -5.21 -6.29 -17.04
C ILE A 69 -5.02 -7.01 -15.71
N GLY A 70 -6.10 -7.04 -14.94
CA GLY A 70 -6.19 -7.74 -13.66
C GLY A 70 -6.71 -9.16 -13.82
N VAL A 71 -6.21 -10.11 -13.03
CA VAL A 71 -6.69 -11.50 -13.01
C VAL A 71 -6.84 -12.03 -11.59
N ASP A 72 -7.80 -12.92 -11.40
CA ASP A 72 -8.14 -13.54 -10.11
C ASP A 72 -7.33 -14.81 -9.79
N CYS A 73 -6.24 -15.03 -10.52
CA CYS A 73 -5.38 -16.21 -10.44
C CYS A 73 -3.89 -15.83 -10.40
N GLY A 74 -3.02 -16.85 -10.40
CA GLY A 74 -1.60 -16.70 -10.15
C GLY A 74 -0.82 -15.84 -11.12
N LEU A 75 -1.26 -15.74 -12.38
CA LEU A 75 -0.60 -14.90 -13.38
C LEU A 75 -1.52 -14.53 -14.55
N ALA A 76 -1.25 -13.39 -15.19
CA ALA A 76 -2.03 -12.86 -16.32
C ALA A 76 -1.67 -13.51 -17.66
N GLU A 77 -1.08 -14.71 -17.64
CA GLU A 77 -0.70 -15.54 -18.78
C GLU A 77 -1.24 -16.97 -18.61
N HIS A 78 -1.26 -17.78 -19.67
CA HIS A 78 -1.51 -19.20 -19.48
C HIS A 78 -0.27 -19.87 -18.87
N PRO A 79 -0.34 -20.63 -17.76
CA PRO A 79 0.82 -21.26 -17.12
C PRO A 79 1.67 -22.08 -18.07
N MET A 80 1.01 -22.80 -18.98
CA MET A 80 1.64 -23.62 -20.02
C MET A 80 2.41 -22.85 -21.11
N ASN A 81 2.39 -21.51 -21.11
CA ASN A 81 3.28 -20.68 -21.92
C ASN A 81 4.58 -20.29 -21.19
N THR A 82 4.73 -20.71 -19.93
CA THR A 82 5.89 -20.43 -19.08
C THR A 82 6.70 -21.71 -18.80
N LEU A 83 7.74 -21.61 -17.96
CA LEU A 83 8.53 -22.76 -17.49
C LEU A 83 7.70 -23.80 -16.70
N ILE A 84 6.48 -23.45 -16.27
CA ILE A 84 5.56 -24.39 -15.60
C ILE A 84 5.30 -25.62 -16.48
N ARG A 85 5.21 -25.46 -17.81
CA ARG A 85 5.00 -26.60 -18.73
C ARG A 85 6.09 -27.66 -18.65
N THR A 86 7.34 -27.23 -18.38
CA THR A 86 8.50 -28.13 -18.26
C THR A 86 8.66 -28.66 -16.83
N MET A 87 8.24 -27.88 -15.83
CA MET A 87 8.25 -28.32 -14.43
C MET A 87 7.13 -29.34 -14.14
N HIS A 88 6.00 -29.24 -14.87
CA HIS A 88 4.82 -30.08 -14.71
C HIS A 88 4.39 -30.73 -16.05
N PRO A 89 5.21 -31.62 -16.63
CA PRO A 89 4.98 -32.18 -17.97
C PRO A 89 3.66 -32.97 -18.08
N GLN A 90 3.21 -33.60 -16.99
CA GLN A 90 1.93 -34.31 -16.96
C GLN A 90 0.73 -33.35 -17.07
N GLU A 91 0.80 -32.17 -16.44
CA GLU A 91 -0.26 -31.15 -16.54
C GLU A 91 -0.24 -30.50 -17.92
N PHE A 92 0.95 -30.28 -18.50
CA PHE A 92 1.07 -29.81 -19.88
C PHE A 92 0.45 -30.80 -20.87
N ALA A 93 0.71 -32.11 -20.74
CA ALA A 93 0.11 -33.12 -21.61
C ALA A 93 -1.42 -33.12 -21.56
N LYS A 94 -2.02 -32.92 -20.37
CA LYS A 94 -3.47 -32.77 -20.20
C LYS A 94 -3.99 -31.51 -20.89
N ALA A 95 -3.31 -30.38 -20.69
CA ALA A 95 -3.68 -29.12 -21.32
C ALA A 95 -3.59 -29.20 -22.84
N GLU A 96 -2.53 -29.78 -23.38
CA GLU A 96 -2.36 -29.98 -24.83
C GLU A 96 -3.39 -30.95 -25.42
N ALA A 97 -3.69 -32.06 -24.74
CA ALA A 97 -4.74 -32.98 -25.19
C ALA A 97 -6.12 -32.29 -25.25
N LYS A 98 -6.44 -31.48 -24.23
CA LYS A 98 -7.66 -30.67 -24.20
C LYS A 98 -7.70 -29.66 -25.35
N LEU A 99 -6.62 -28.90 -25.54
CA LEU A 99 -6.51 -27.91 -26.61
C LEU A 99 -6.66 -28.54 -28.00
N LYS A 100 -6.03 -29.70 -28.23
CA LYS A 100 -6.16 -30.47 -29.48
C LYS A 100 -7.60 -30.92 -29.70
N ALA A 101 -8.29 -31.38 -28.67
CA ALA A 101 -9.68 -31.80 -28.76
C ALA A 101 -10.63 -30.63 -29.07
N GLU A 102 -10.40 -29.46 -28.47
CA GLU A 102 -11.28 -28.29 -28.61
C GLU A 102 -11.02 -27.48 -29.88
N HIS A 103 -9.76 -27.43 -30.35
CA HIS A 103 -9.34 -26.52 -31.43
C HIS A 103 -8.62 -27.19 -32.60
N GLY A 104 -8.31 -28.49 -32.50
CA GLY A 104 -7.57 -29.20 -33.56
C GLY A 104 -6.13 -28.76 -33.75
N LYS A 105 -5.55 -28.01 -32.78
CA LYS A 105 -4.19 -27.47 -32.83
C LYS A 105 -3.35 -27.97 -31.67
N THR A 106 -2.05 -28.16 -31.91
CA THR A 106 -1.04 -28.32 -30.87
C THR A 106 -0.88 -27.03 -30.06
N TRP A 107 -0.19 -27.13 -28.93
CA TRP A 107 0.02 -25.97 -28.05
C TRP A 107 0.77 -24.84 -28.76
N ASP A 108 1.90 -25.15 -29.39
CA ASP A 108 2.76 -24.16 -30.03
C ASP A 108 2.16 -23.63 -31.36
N GLU A 109 1.19 -24.34 -31.98
CA GLU A 109 0.39 -23.78 -33.10
C GLU A 109 -0.64 -22.74 -32.62
N MET A 110 -1.17 -22.90 -31.41
CA MET A 110 -2.10 -21.93 -30.81
C MET A 110 -1.36 -20.76 -30.16
N PHE A 111 -0.24 -21.04 -29.52
CA PHE A 111 0.61 -20.08 -28.81
C PHE A 111 2.05 -20.13 -29.36
N PRO A 112 2.30 -19.61 -30.58
CA PRO A 112 3.65 -19.56 -31.14
C PRO A 112 4.61 -18.84 -30.18
N PRO A 113 5.67 -19.50 -29.68
CA PRO A 113 6.47 -18.96 -28.57
C PRO A 113 7.09 -17.58 -28.82
N GLU A 114 7.57 -17.32 -30.03
CA GLU A 114 8.19 -16.05 -30.40
C GLU A 114 7.17 -14.91 -30.51
N GLU A 115 6.00 -15.17 -31.12
CA GLU A 115 4.92 -14.18 -31.19
C GLU A 115 4.39 -13.86 -29.80
N TYR A 116 4.18 -14.90 -28.99
CA TYR A 116 3.70 -14.77 -27.63
C TYR A 116 4.66 -13.96 -26.75
N TYR A 117 5.95 -14.28 -26.79
CA TYR A 117 6.96 -13.52 -26.06
C TYR A 117 7.00 -12.05 -26.52
N ARG A 118 7.02 -11.80 -27.84
CA ARG A 118 7.04 -10.43 -28.39
C ARG A 118 5.82 -9.62 -27.93
N LEU A 119 4.63 -10.21 -28.01
CA LEU A 119 3.39 -9.52 -27.66
C LEU A 119 3.37 -9.17 -26.17
N LEU A 120 3.60 -10.15 -25.30
CA LEU A 120 3.41 -9.96 -23.85
C LEU A 120 4.57 -9.23 -23.18
N HIS A 121 5.81 -9.48 -23.61
CA HIS A 121 7.00 -8.99 -22.91
C HIS A 121 7.65 -7.78 -23.59
N ILE A 122 7.25 -7.44 -24.82
CA ILE A 122 7.79 -6.29 -25.56
C ILE A 122 6.68 -5.30 -25.95
N GLU A 123 5.60 -5.76 -26.57
CA GLU A 123 4.57 -4.87 -27.13
C GLU A 123 3.63 -4.29 -26.08
N LEU A 124 3.14 -5.08 -25.12
CA LEU A 124 2.31 -4.60 -24.00
C LEU A 124 3.07 -3.63 -23.08
N PRO A 125 4.30 -3.93 -22.59
CA PRO A 125 5.01 -3.03 -21.69
C PRO A 125 5.40 -1.70 -22.37
N LYS A 126 5.74 -1.71 -23.67
CA LYS A 126 6.00 -0.49 -24.45
C LYS A 126 4.78 0.43 -24.57
N ARG A 127 3.58 -0.11 -24.35
CA ARG A 127 2.31 0.63 -24.35
C ARG A 127 1.81 0.91 -22.95
N HIS A 128 2.60 0.62 -21.92
CA HIS A 128 2.24 0.78 -20.52
C HIS A 128 0.97 0.01 -20.10
N ILE A 129 0.68 -1.12 -20.76
CA ILE A 129 -0.36 -2.04 -20.33
C ILE A 129 0.24 -2.96 -19.26
N LEU A 130 -0.19 -2.79 -18.01
CA LEU A 130 0.36 -3.50 -16.86
C LEU A 130 -0.49 -4.72 -16.47
N PHE A 131 0.13 -5.67 -15.78
CA PHE A 131 -0.58 -6.80 -15.18
C PHE A 131 -0.78 -6.59 -13.68
N ALA A 132 -1.95 -6.98 -13.19
CA ALA A 132 -2.28 -7.03 -11.78
C ALA A 132 -2.77 -8.44 -11.44
N GLU A 133 -1.91 -9.22 -10.80
CA GLU A 133 -2.12 -10.65 -10.60
C GLU A 133 -2.62 -10.92 -9.18
N SER A 134 -3.28 -12.06 -8.98
CA SER A 134 -3.83 -12.47 -7.68
C SER A 134 -4.85 -11.48 -7.08
N ILE A 135 -5.70 -10.89 -7.93
CA ILE A 135 -6.81 -10.04 -7.48
C ILE A 135 -7.95 -10.92 -6.98
N VAL A 136 -7.88 -11.22 -5.69
CA VAL A 136 -8.85 -12.04 -4.97
C VAL A 136 -9.80 -11.16 -4.14
N GLY A 137 -10.31 -11.65 -3.01
CA GLY A 137 -11.21 -10.87 -2.15
C GLY A 137 -12.63 -10.78 -2.72
N GLN A 138 -13.25 -9.61 -2.70
CA GLN A 138 -14.69 -9.44 -3.00
C GLN A 138 -15.00 -9.33 -4.50
N ILE A 139 -14.15 -9.86 -5.37
CA ILE A 139 -14.29 -9.75 -6.84
C ILE A 139 -15.65 -10.27 -7.35
N ASP A 140 -16.23 -11.29 -6.70
CA ASP A 140 -17.55 -11.84 -7.08
C ASP A 140 -18.69 -10.81 -6.93
N GLU A 141 -18.55 -9.83 -6.04
CA GLU A 141 -19.56 -8.79 -5.81
C GLU A 141 -19.64 -7.77 -6.98
N LEU A 142 -18.60 -7.74 -7.82
CA LEU A 142 -18.41 -6.78 -8.93
C LEU A 142 -18.60 -7.39 -10.32
N LEU A 143 -19.00 -8.66 -10.41
CA LEU A 143 -19.14 -9.36 -11.70
C LEU A 143 -20.09 -8.64 -12.67
N GLY A 144 -19.61 -8.36 -13.87
CA GLY A 144 -20.35 -7.74 -14.96
C GLY A 144 -20.74 -6.28 -14.72
N LYS A 145 -20.18 -5.63 -13.69
CA LYS A 145 -20.47 -4.24 -13.31
C LYS A 145 -19.28 -3.35 -13.58
N ARG A 146 -19.53 -2.08 -13.90
CA ARG A 146 -18.48 -1.05 -13.85
C ARG A 146 -18.24 -0.67 -12.39
N ALA A 147 -16.99 -0.30 -12.09
CA ALA A 147 -16.56 0.19 -10.79
C ALA A 147 -15.35 1.10 -10.97
N TRP A 148 -15.13 2.01 -10.02
CA TRP A 148 -13.95 2.86 -10.01
C TRP A 148 -12.84 2.15 -9.26
N PHE A 149 -11.79 1.73 -9.96
CA PHE A 149 -10.68 0.97 -9.37
C PHE A 149 -9.53 1.89 -8.94
N MET A 150 -9.10 1.76 -7.68
CA MET A 150 -7.85 2.34 -7.22
C MET A 150 -6.76 1.26 -7.23
N MET A 151 -5.90 1.30 -8.25
CA MET A 151 -4.78 0.37 -8.45
C MET A 151 -3.47 1.07 -8.08
N LEU A 152 -3.17 1.11 -6.78
CA LEU A 152 -2.12 1.96 -6.22
C LEU A 152 -0.93 1.10 -5.70
N PRO A 153 -0.01 0.66 -6.58
CA PRO A 153 1.22 -0.03 -6.15
C PRO A 153 2.14 0.90 -5.38
N LEU A 154 2.84 0.35 -4.39
CA LEU A 154 3.85 1.09 -3.64
C LEU A 154 4.90 1.66 -4.61
N PRO A 155 5.44 2.86 -4.35
CA PRO A 155 6.47 3.50 -5.18
C PRO A 155 7.83 2.85 -4.89
N PHE A 156 7.90 1.53 -5.07
CA PHE A 156 9.05 0.73 -4.71
C PHE A 156 10.10 0.85 -5.81
N MET A 157 11.23 1.44 -5.45
CA MET A 157 12.37 1.64 -6.33
C MET A 157 13.27 0.39 -6.34
N GLU A 158 14.15 0.29 -7.33
CA GLU A 158 15.09 -0.83 -7.52
C GLU A 158 14.45 -2.22 -7.78
N VAL A 159 13.12 -2.33 -7.85
CA VAL A 159 12.39 -3.60 -8.07
C VAL A 159 11.63 -3.62 -9.40
N GLU A 160 11.31 -4.82 -9.88
CA GLU A 160 10.56 -5.04 -11.12
C GLU A 160 9.03 -5.19 -10.93
N SER A 161 8.58 -5.34 -9.69
CA SER A 161 7.17 -5.47 -9.32
C SER A 161 6.94 -4.92 -7.92
N SER A 162 5.71 -4.53 -7.61
CA SER A 162 5.36 -3.89 -6.34
C SER A 162 3.99 -4.37 -5.87
N TRP A 163 3.82 -4.50 -4.56
CA TRP A 163 2.55 -4.89 -3.97
C TRP A 163 1.56 -3.74 -3.96
N MET A 164 0.28 -4.09 -3.99
CA MET A 164 -0.83 -3.16 -3.79
C MET A 164 -1.99 -3.85 -3.11
N ARG A 165 -2.91 -3.05 -2.56
CA ARG A 165 -4.26 -3.48 -2.20
C ARG A 165 -5.24 -2.84 -3.17
N PRO A 166 -5.68 -3.55 -4.22
CA PRO A 166 -6.73 -3.06 -5.10
C PRO A 166 -8.02 -2.82 -4.32
N VAL A 167 -8.66 -1.67 -4.56
CA VAL A 167 -10.02 -1.41 -4.08
C VAL A 167 -10.88 -0.94 -5.23
N ALA A 168 -12.19 -1.10 -5.07
CA ALA A 168 -13.16 -0.65 -6.05
C ALA A 168 -14.29 0.11 -5.34
N TYR A 169 -14.69 1.23 -5.92
CA TYR A 169 -15.86 2.00 -5.48
C TYR A 169 -17.00 1.82 -6.49
N ARG A 170 -18.22 1.83 -5.97
CA ARG A 170 -19.45 1.79 -6.75
C ARG A 170 -20.28 3.05 -6.45
N PRO A 171 -21.14 3.48 -7.38
CA PRO A 171 -22.08 4.56 -7.10
C PRO A 171 -22.90 4.23 -5.84
N PRO A 172 -23.10 5.20 -4.94
CA PRO A 172 -24.01 5.03 -3.81
C PRO A 172 -25.44 4.81 -4.30
N GLU A 173 -26.30 4.28 -3.43
CA GLU A 173 -27.70 4.05 -3.76
C GLU A 173 -28.38 5.35 -4.20
N GLY A 174 -28.96 5.35 -5.41
CA GLY A 174 -29.68 6.49 -5.98
C GLY A 174 -28.84 7.45 -6.84
N MET A 175 -27.52 7.29 -6.92
CA MET A 175 -26.67 8.06 -7.84
C MET A 175 -26.53 7.36 -9.19
N ASP A 176 -26.57 8.13 -10.28
CA ASP A 176 -26.33 7.60 -11.62
C ASP A 176 -24.86 7.15 -11.77
N GLU A 177 -24.63 6.09 -12.56
CA GLU A 177 -23.29 5.52 -12.74
C GLU A 177 -22.35 6.47 -13.51
N GLU A 178 -22.84 7.15 -14.56
CA GLU A 178 -22.01 8.10 -15.31
C GLU A 178 -21.74 9.36 -14.50
N GLU A 179 -22.73 9.85 -13.76
CA GLU A 179 -22.54 10.96 -12.80
C GLU A 179 -21.46 10.60 -11.76
N PHE A 180 -21.52 9.39 -11.19
CA PHE A 180 -20.52 8.92 -10.25
C PHE A 180 -19.11 8.89 -10.86
N PHE A 181 -18.96 8.33 -12.06
CA PHE A 181 -17.64 8.29 -12.71
C PHE A 181 -17.12 9.67 -13.07
N GLN A 182 -18.00 10.59 -13.47
CA GLN A 182 -17.61 11.98 -13.71
C GLN A 182 -17.08 12.64 -12.43
N VAL A 183 -17.78 12.46 -11.29
CA VAL A 183 -17.31 12.98 -10.00
C VAL A 183 -15.96 12.38 -9.62
N MET A 184 -15.76 11.07 -9.82
CA MET A 184 -14.49 10.41 -9.52
C MET A 184 -13.35 10.86 -10.44
N ASP A 185 -13.63 11.16 -11.72
CA ASP A 185 -12.66 11.70 -12.68
C ASP A 185 -12.26 13.15 -12.34
N GLU A 186 -13.21 13.95 -11.82
CA GLU A 186 -12.99 15.35 -11.44
C GLU A 186 -12.34 15.49 -10.06
N ALA A 187 -12.35 14.44 -9.24
CA ALA A 187 -11.79 14.45 -7.89
C ALA A 187 -10.27 14.69 -7.89
N GLU A 188 -9.83 15.68 -7.13
CA GLU A 188 -8.41 15.94 -6.90
C GLU A 188 -7.86 14.97 -5.84
N VAL A 189 -6.94 14.10 -6.26
CA VAL A 189 -6.27 13.13 -5.38
C VAL A 189 -4.82 13.55 -5.15
N LEU A 190 -4.47 13.75 -3.89
CA LEU A 190 -3.12 14.07 -3.41
C LEU A 190 -2.42 12.79 -2.94
N ASP A 191 -1.15 12.57 -3.31
CA ASP A 191 -0.34 11.41 -2.88
C ASP A 191 0.68 11.83 -1.82
N PHE A 192 0.56 11.23 -0.64
CA PHE A 192 1.44 11.51 0.51
C PHE A 192 2.55 10.47 0.71
N THR A 193 2.73 9.57 -0.25
CA THR A 193 3.60 8.40 -0.12
C THR A 193 4.97 8.65 -0.73
N LEU A 194 6.02 8.63 0.10
CA LEU A 194 7.40 8.68 -0.34
C LEU A 194 7.81 7.44 -1.13
N PRO A 195 8.75 7.56 -2.09
CA PRO A 195 9.35 6.39 -2.72
C PRO A 195 9.98 5.48 -1.67
N PHE A 196 9.84 4.16 -1.83
CA PHE A 196 10.52 3.19 -0.97
C PHE A 196 11.76 2.68 -1.68
N SER A 197 12.95 2.93 -1.11
CA SER A 197 14.22 2.69 -1.79
C SER A 197 15.33 2.30 -0.82
N VAL A 198 16.39 1.71 -1.35
CA VAL A 198 17.65 1.49 -0.61
C VAL A 198 18.28 2.78 -0.09
N GLN A 199 17.83 3.95 -0.56
CA GLN A 199 18.23 5.27 -0.07
C GLN A 199 17.39 5.76 1.12
N THR A 200 16.27 5.10 1.44
CA THR A 200 15.44 5.45 2.59
C THR A 200 16.23 5.18 3.88
N PRO A 201 16.50 6.21 4.71
CA PRO A 201 17.18 6.01 5.97
C PRO A 201 16.28 5.25 6.95
N GLN A 202 16.90 4.41 7.76
CA GLN A 202 16.24 3.65 8.80
C GLN A 202 16.16 4.44 10.11
N TRP A 203 15.17 4.12 10.93
CA TRP A 203 15.27 4.44 12.35
C TRP A 203 16.52 3.76 12.93
N ALA A 204 17.22 4.44 13.85
CA ALA A 204 18.66 4.27 14.09
C ALA A 204 19.20 2.84 14.33
N ASN A 205 18.37 1.87 14.73
CA ASN A 205 18.77 0.47 14.94
C ASN A 205 18.02 -0.55 14.05
N TYR A 206 17.21 -0.12 13.09
CA TYR A 206 16.44 -1.01 12.23
C TYR A 206 17.27 -1.53 11.05
N GLU A 207 16.85 -2.67 10.50
CA GLU A 207 17.45 -3.19 9.28
C GLU A 207 17.00 -2.34 8.08
N PRO A 208 17.93 -1.73 7.32
CA PRO A 208 17.58 -0.93 6.15
C PRO A 208 17.05 -1.81 5.01
N LEU A 209 16.50 -1.16 3.98
CA LEU A 209 16.08 -1.87 2.77
C LEU A 209 17.31 -2.37 1.99
N VAL A 210 17.38 -3.68 1.78
CA VAL A 210 18.34 -4.35 0.91
C VAL A 210 17.59 -4.99 -0.25
N VAL A 211 18.00 -4.67 -1.49
CA VAL A 211 17.45 -5.28 -2.71
C VAL A 211 18.55 -6.07 -3.44
N LYS A 212 18.30 -7.36 -3.66
CA LYS A 212 19.21 -8.26 -4.37
C LYS A 212 18.55 -8.81 -5.63
N TYR A 213 19.09 -8.46 -6.80
CA TYR A 213 18.73 -9.13 -8.05
C TYR A 213 19.20 -10.59 -8.05
N VAL A 214 18.27 -11.51 -8.29
CA VAL A 214 18.54 -12.96 -8.35
C VAL A 214 18.32 -13.56 -9.74
N LYS A 215 17.56 -12.88 -10.61
CA LYS A 215 17.34 -13.30 -12.00
C LYS A 215 17.36 -12.10 -12.95
N ARG A 216 17.81 -12.33 -14.17
CA ARG A 216 17.78 -11.39 -15.29
C ARG A 216 17.26 -12.09 -16.53
N VAL A 217 16.48 -11.39 -17.35
CA VAL A 217 15.87 -11.93 -18.58
C VAL A 217 16.88 -12.67 -19.46
N GLY A 218 18.03 -12.04 -19.75
CA GLY A 218 19.07 -12.63 -20.60
C GLY A 218 19.89 -13.78 -19.98
N GLY A 219 19.75 -14.02 -18.67
CA GLY A 219 20.53 -15.03 -17.95
C GLY A 219 19.86 -16.41 -17.86
N GLN A 220 18.67 -16.59 -18.41
CA GLN A 220 17.91 -17.84 -18.33
C GLN A 220 17.55 -18.40 -19.71
N ALA A 221 17.20 -19.69 -19.74
CA ALA A 221 17.03 -20.51 -20.94
C ALA A 221 16.27 -19.78 -22.06
N PHE A 222 16.94 -19.64 -23.21
CA PHE A 222 16.40 -19.04 -24.44
C PHE A 222 15.90 -17.60 -24.31
N GLY A 223 16.42 -16.81 -23.35
CA GLY A 223 15.97 -15.43 -23.14
C GLY A 223 14.55 -15.31 -22.56
N LYS A 224 13.95 -16.43 -22.14
CA LYS A 224 12.61 -16.51 -21.52
C LYS A 224 12.65 -16.32 -20.01
N GLY A 225 13.70 -15.68 -19.50
CA GLY A 225 13.81 -15.32 -18.10
C GLY A 225 12.95 -14.10 -17.77
N ARG A 226 12.79 -13.84 -16.47
CA ARG A 226 12.28 -12.57 -15.96
C ARG A 226 13.32 -11.92 -15.07
N ASN A 227 13.23 -10.60 -14.92
CA ASN A 227 13.93 -9.96 -13.81
C ASN A 227 13.26 -10.43 -12.52
N THR A 228 14.07 -10.70 -11.50
CA THR A 228 13.54 -11.00 -10.17
C THR A 228 14.51 -10.46 -9.14
N SER A 229 13.96 -9.73 -8.17
CA SER A 229 14.65 -9.26 -6.98
C SER A 229 14.11 -9.92 -5.72
N ILE A 230 14.95 -9.95 -4.68
CA ILE A 230 14.57 -10.30 -3.30
C ILE A 230 14.84 -9.06 -2.45
N CYS A 231 13.89 -8.69 -1.59
CA CYS A 231 14.04 -7.60 -0.64
C CYS A 231 14.07 -8.10 0.81
N THR A 232 14.88 -7.45 1.65
CA THR A 232 14.85 -7.58 3.11
C THR A 232 14.78 -6.17 3.69
N ALA A 233 13.89 -5.93 4.66
CA ALA A 233 13.68 -4.62 5.26
C ALA A 233 12.92 -4.74 6.59
N SER A 234 13.16 -3.80 7.52
CA SER A 234 12.19 -3.52 8.59
C SER A 234 10.91 -2.94 7.99
N PHE A 235 9.74 -3.30 8.54
CA PHE A 235 8.44 -2.75 8.11
C PHE A 235 8.27 -1.25 8.41
N HIS A 236 9.09 -0.71 9.31
CA HIS A 236 8.99 0.66 9.83
C HIS A 236 10.02 1.55 9.10
N LEU A 237 9.88 1.61 7.79
CA LEU A 237 10.76 2.36 6.88
C LEU A 237 9.91 3.14 5.87
N ALA A 238 10.41 4.28 5.40
CA ALA A 238 9.71 5.17 4.48
C ALA A 238 8.30 5.50 5.00
N THR A 239 7.37 5.87 4.12
CA THR A 239 5.98 6.08 4.51
C THR A 239 5.30 4.75 4.86
N HIS A 240 4.87 4.61 6.11
CA HIS A 240 4.31 3.36 6.63
C HIS A 240 3.25 3.63 7.70
N MET A 241 2.46 2.60 8.02
CA MET A 241 1.48 2.61 9.11
C MET A 241 1.96 1.68 10.21
N ASP A 242 2.08 2.20 11.42
CA ASP A 242 2.34 1.40 12.62
C ASP A 242 1.04 0.91 13.23
N GLY A 243 0.88 -0.41 13.21
CA GLY A 243 -0.30 -1.10 13.72
C GLY A 243 -0.20 -1.44 15.21
N GLU A 244 -1.34 -1.87 15.75
CA GLU A 244 -1.53 -2.07 17.19
C GLU A 244 -0.45 -2.96 17.83
N ILE A 245 -0.12 -4.09 17.22
CA ILE A 245 0.85 -5.05 17.79
C ILE A 245 2.29 -4.57 17.83
N HIS A 246 2.60 -3.41 17.23
CA HIS A 246 3.92 -2.81 17.35
C HIS A 246 4.25 -2.48 18.82
N PHE A 247 3.26 -2.00 19.59
CA PHE A 247 3.40 -1.66 21.01
C PHE A 247 2.34 -2.28 21.93
N TRP A 248 1.30 -2.91 21.39
CA TRP A 248 0.27 -3.61 22.13
C TRP A 248 0.17 -5.08 21.69
N SER A 249 0.85 -5.98 22.39
CA SER A 249 0.97 -7.40 22.00
C SER A 249 -0.33 -8.18 21.79
N ARG A 250 -1.47 -7.69 22.33
CA ARG A 250 -2.81 -8.28 22.14
C ARG A 250 -3.59 -7.65 20.97
N GLY A 251 -3.04 -6.61 20.35
CA GLY A 251 -3.68 -5.88 19.26
C GLY A 251 -3.89 -6.70 18.00
N ARG A 252 -4.52 -6.06 17.02
CA ARG A 252 -4.74 -6.58 15.67
C ARG A 252 -3.48 -6.39 14.83
N THR A 253 -3.17 -7.37 13.99
CA THR A 253 -2.19 -7.20 12.90
C THR A 253 -2.80 -6.33 11.80
N ILE A 254 -1.96 -5.73 10.94
CA ILE A 254 -2.44 -4.88 9.83
C ILE A 254 -3.51 -5.57 8.99
N GLY A 255 -3.32 -6.85 8.66
CA GLY A 255 -4.23 -7.63 7.83
C GLY A 255 -5.57 -7.99 8.47
N GLN A 256 -5.69 -7.87 9.81
CA GLN A 256 -6.93 -8.09 10.56
C GLN A 256 -7.80 -6.84 10.66
N VAL A 257 -7.23 -5.64 10.46
CA VAL A 257 -7.97 -4.39 10.54
C VAL A 257 -8.89 -4.23 9.30
N PRO A 258 -10.20 -4.00 9.49
CA PRO A 258 -11.16 -3.76 8.41
C PRO A 258 -10.77 -2.62 7.45
N LEU A 259 -11.19 -2.71 6.18
CA LEU A 259 -10.81 -1.72 5.16
C LEU A 259 -11.35 -0.32 5.45
N ASP A 260 -12.57 -0.21 5.98
CA ASP A 260 -13.25 1.04 6.35
C ASP A 260 -12.59 1.76 7.53
N TYR A 261 -11.74 1.07 8.30
CA TYR A 261 -10.89 1.71 9.30
C TYR A 261 -9.77 2.54 8.66
N TRP A 262 -9.33 2.18 7.46
CA TRP A 262 -8.21 2.84 6.78
C TRP A 262 -8.63 4.06 5.97
N MET A 263 -9.92 4.38 5.93
CA MET A 263 -10.47 5.48 5.14
C MET A 263 -11.60 6.22 5.86
N GLY A 264 -11.81 7.47 5.51
CA GLY A 264 -12.89 8.27 6.06
C GLY A 264 -12.63 9.77 6.01
N PRO A 265 -13.59 10.56 6.51
CA PRO A 265 -13.39 11.99 6.68
C PRO A 265 -12.24 12.25 7.66
N GLY A 266 -11.55 13.36 7.44
CA GLY A 266 -10.47 13.77 8.31
C GLY A 266 -10.03 15.20 8.11
N ALA A 267 -9.04 15.58 8.90
CA ALA A 267 -8.43 16.89 8.89
C ALA A 267 -6.94 16.77 8.58
N ILE A 268 -6.42 17.73 7.81
CA ILE A 268 -4.99 18.01 7.72
C ILE A 268 -4.76 19.30 8.49
N ALA A 269 -3.83 19.27 9.45
CA ALA A 269 -3.45 20.42 10.27
C ALA A 269 -2.05 20.88 9.89
N ASP A 270 -1.95 21.99 9.15
CA ASP A 270 -0.68 22.64 8.86
C ASP A 270 -0.25 23.51 10.05
N ILE A 271 0.61 22.94 10.89
CA ILE A 271 1.23 23.62 12.03
C ILE A 271 2.68 24.02 11.74
N SER A 272 3.15 23.90 10.50
CA SER A 272 4.56 24.11 10.12
C SER A 272 5.09 25.51 10.44
N HIS A 273 4.20 26.49 10.53
CA HIS A 273 4.52 27.88 10.90
C HIS A 273 4.51 28.12 12.42
N LEU A 274 4.07 27.14 13.22
CA LEU A 274 3.96 27.20 14.67
C LEU A 274 5.04 26.38 15.40
N VAL A 275 5.81 25.57 14.67
CA VAL A 275 6.82 24.67 15.22
C VAL A 275 8.17 24.82 14.52
N ALA A 276 9.23 24.50 15.23
CA ALA A 276 10.59 24.38 14.74
C ALA A 276 11.29 23.19 15.41
N ASP A 277 12.61 23.07 15.22
CA ASP A 277 13.41 22.00 15.81
C ASP A 277 13.13 21.80 17.30
N LEU A 278 12.83 20.56 17.69
CA LEU A 278 12.60 20.15 19.07
C LEU A 278 11.43 20.86 19.77
N ASP A 279 10.51 21.46 19.02
CA ASP A 279 9.30 22.02 19.62
C ASP A 279 8.33 20.94 20.09
N VAL A 280 7.58 21.29 21.14
CA VAL A 280 6.38 20.59 21.54
C VAL A 280 5.17 21.32 20.97
N TYR A 281 4.29 20.60 20.27
CA TYR A 281 3.00 21.09 19.78
C TYR A 281 1.83 20.55 20.62
N THR A 282 0.74 21.32 20.72
CA THR A 282 -0.41 20.99 21.57
C THR A 282 -1.68 20.73 20.75
N PRO A 283 -2.69 20.06 21.31
CA PRO A 283 -4.04 19.99 20.72
C PRO A 283 -4.61 21.36 20.34
N GLU A 284 -4.37 22.39 21.16
CA GLU A 284 -4.85 23.75 20.87
C GLU A 284 -4.20 24.37 19.63
N MET A 285 -2.92 24.08 19.36
CA MET A 285 -2.27 24.51 18.12
C MET A 285 -2.93 23.87 16.90
N ILE A 286 -3.34 22.59 17.00
CA ILE A 286 -4.02 21.86 15.92
C ILE A 286 -5.41 22.44 15.68
N GLU A 287 -6.21 22.58 16.74
CA GLU A 287 -7.57 23.14 16.65
C GLU A 287 -7.59 24.61 16.23
N SER A 288 -6.47 25.34 16.41
CA SER A 288 -6.34 26.72 15.94
C SER A 288 -6.26 26.85 14.41
N VAL A 289 -5.88 25.78 13.70
CA VAL A 289 -5.67 25.80 12.24
C VAL A 289 -6.69 24.95 11.47
N VAL A 290 -7.39 24.02 12.13
CA VAL A 290 -8.41 23.17 11.49
C VAL A 290 -9.41 22.63 12.53
N GLU A 291 -10.66 22.44 12.11
CA GLU A 291 -11.67 21.74 12.92
C GLU A 291 -11.40 20.23 12.93
N VAL A 292 -11.17 19.67 14.12
CA VAL A 292 -11.07 18.21 14.33
C VAL A 292 -12.35 17.68 14.96
N ARG A 293 -13.06 16.83 14.23
CA ARG A 293 -14.33 16.21 14.63
C ARG A 293 -14.10 14.84 15.26
N GLU A 294 -15.11 14.38 15.97
CA GLU A 294 -15.08 13.05 16.58
C GLU A 294 -15.01 11.97 15.48
N GLY A 295 -14.10 11.00 15.62
CA GLY A 295 -13.98 9.89 14.67
C GLY A 295 -13.13 10.18 13.43
N ASP A 296 -12.54 11.37 13.34
CA ASP A 296 -11.72 11.78 12.20
C ASP A 296 -10.40 11.02 12.10
N ILE A 297 -9.90 10.95 10.87
CA ILE A 297 -8.47 10.76 10.61
C ILE A 297 -7.79 12.13 10.71
N LEU A 298 -6.61 12.21 11.34
CA LEU A 298 -5.89 13.48 11.49
C LEU A 298 -4.45 13.37 10.98
N LEU A 299 -4.09 14.17 9.98
CA LEU A 299 -2.70 14.33 9.55
C LEU A 299 -2.13 15.65 10.06
N ILE A 300 -0.96 15.58 10.69
CA ILE A 300 -0.24 16.72 11.24
C ILE A 300 0.93 17.04 10.32
N LYS A 301 0.85 18.19 9.66
CA LYS A 301 1.91 18.71 8.82
C LYS A 301 2.75 19.70 9.64
N THR A 302 3.95 19.26 9.99
CA THR A 302 4.96 20.01 10.73
C THR A 302 5.93 20.75 9.81
N GLY A 303 5.94 20.40 8.51
CA GLY A 303 6.89 20.93 7.53
C GLY A 303 8.24 20.19 7.53
N PHE A 304 8.41 19.15 8.36
CA PHE A 304 9.69 18.47 8.50
C PHE A 304 10.05 17.59 7.30
N HIS A 305 9.09 17.22 6.46
CA HIS A 305 9.40 16.54 5.20
C HIS A 305 10.43 17.31 4.34
N LYS A 306 10.53 18.64 4.52
CA LYS A 306 11.58 19.48 3.94
C LYS A 306 13.00 18.92 4.15
N TYR A 307 13.25 18.26 5.27
CA TYR A 307 14.57 17.69 5.62
C TYR A 307 14.68 16.19 5.30
N GLY A 308 13.63 15.60 4.72
CA GLY A 308 13.62 14.19 4.35
C GLY A 308 14.65 13.83 3.27
N TRP A 309 15.01 12.56 3.21
CA TRP A 309 16.12 12.05 2.38
C TRP A 309 16.00 12.35 0.88
N ASN A 310 14.78 12.47 0.36
CA ASN A 310 14.48 12.76 -1.04
C ASN A 310 14.22 14.26 -1.32
N SER A 311 14.53 15.14 -0.36
CA SER A 311 14.40 16.59 -0.48
C SER A 311 15.72 17.25 -0.93
N PRO A 312 15.69 18.36 -1.69
CA PRO A 312 16.87 19.19 -1.94
C PRO A 312 17.51 19.76 -0.66
N ASP A 313 16.71 19.99 0.37
CA ASP A 313 17.14 20.51 1.68
C ASP A 313 17.36 19.38 2.70
N SER A 314 17.64 18.16 2.22
CA SER A 314 17.83 16.96 3.04
C SER A 314 18.86 17.18 4.17
N ASP A 315 18.43 16.86 5.39
CA ASP A 315 19.26 16.85 6.60
C ASP A 315 18.76 15.70 7.48
N GLU A 316 19.39 14.54 7.31
CA GLU A 316 18.98 13.31 7.97
C GLU A 316 19.00 13.45 9.50
N PHE A 317 20.01 14.13 10.07
CA PHE A 317 20.08 14.31 11.52
C PHE A 317 18.93 15.17 12.03
N ARG A 318 18.62 16.25 11.31
CA ARG A 318 17.51 17.13 11.66
C ARG A 318 16.15 16.43 11.50
N TYR A 319 15.96 15.70 10.41
CA TYR A 319 14.73 14.94 10.16
C TYR A 319 14.53 13.82 11.18
N MET A 320 15.60 13.12 11.56
CA MET A 320 15.54 11.96 12.45
C MET A 320 15.46 12.31 13.94
N VAL A 321 16.17 13.37 14.36
CA VAL A 321 16.44 13.61 15.80
C VAL A 321 15.83 14.92 16.28
N ARG A 322 15.59 15.89 15.37
CA ARG A 322 15.20 17.26 15.73
C ARG A 322 13.77 17.62 15.37
N HIS A 323 12.97 16.69 14.85
CA HIS A 323 11.56 16.99 14.56
C HIS A 323 10.75 17.28 15.83
N PRO A 324 9.70 18.11 15.74
CA PRO A 324 8.82 18.40 16.85
C PRO A 324 7.95 17.19 17.16
N GLY A 325 7.29 17.22 18.30
CA GLY A 325 6.37 16.18 18.74
C GLY A 325 5.28 16.69 19.69
N PRO A 326 4.32 15.84 20.06
CA PRO A 326 3.14 16.24 20.80
C PRO A 326 3.44 16.51 22.29
N SER A 327 2.58 17.30 22.91
CA SER A 327 2.52 17.51 24.36
C SER A 327 1.89 16.32 25.10
N PRO A 328 2.11 16.19 26.43
CA PRO A 328 1.60 15.06 27.21
C PRO A 328 0.07 14.94 27.30
N ASP A 329 -0.68 15.99 26.99
CA ASP A 329 -2.15 15.99 26.94
C ASP A 329 -2.70 15.56 25.57
N PHE A 330 -1.83 15.38 24.57
CA PHE A 330 -2.24 15.03 23.21
C PHE A 330 -2.92 13.66 23.13
N SER A 331 -2.38 12.65 23.80
CA SER A 331 -2.95 11.30 23.72
C SER A 331 -4.34 11.23 24.37
N ASP A 332 -4.52 11.90 25.52
CA ASP A 332 -5.82 12.00 26.17
C ASP A 332 -6.84 12.73 25.27
N TRP A 333 -6.43 13.84 24.65
CA TRP A 333 -7.27 14.57 23.69
C TRP A 333 -7.64 13.72 22.46
N ALA A 334 -6.69 12.97 21.89
CA ALA A 334 -6.94 12.11 20.74
C ALA A 334 -7.94 10.98 21.08
N ILE A 335 -7.86 10.42 22.29
CA ILE A 335 -8.81 9.44 22.80
C ILE A 335 -10.19 10.06 22.98
N GLU A 336 -10.29 11.25 23.57
CA GLU A 336 -11.56 11.96 23.76
C GLU A 336 -12.24 12.30 22.42
N LYS A 337 -11.45 12.74 21.43
CA LYS A 337 -11.90 12.96 20.05
C LYS A 337 -12.18 11.66 19.29
N LYS A 338 -11.84 10.50 19.85
CA LYS A 338 -11.96 9.19 19.18
C LYS A 338 -11.30 9.21 17.79
N ILE A 339 -10.13 9.83 17.70
CA ILE A 339 -9.37 9.89 16.44
C ILE A 339 -9.20 8.46 15.91
N LYS A 340 -9.50 8.26 14.63
CA LYS A 340 -9.45 6.95 13.99
C LYS A 340 -8.00 6.49 13.82
N TRP A 341 -7.17 7.34 13.22
CA TRP A 341 -5.72 7.17 13.19
C TRP A 341 -5.05 8.52 12.87
N LEU A 342 -3.77 8.63 13.21
CA LEU A 342 -2.96 9.84 13.06
C LEU A 342 -1.96 9.71 11.91
N GLY A 343 -1.47 10.81 11.37
CA GLY A 343 -0.33 10.78 10.47
C GLY A 343 0.58 12.00 10.63
N ILE A 344 1.85 11.85 10.31
CA ILE A 344 2.83 12.96 10.41
C ILE A 344 3.84 12.95 9.27
N ASP A 345 4.29 14.16 8.89
CA ASP A 345 5.34 14.38 7.89
C ASP A 345 6.77 14.38 8.49
N ALA A 346 6.95 13.62 9.56
CA ALA A 346 8.22 13.43 10.28
C ALA A 346 8.50 11.94 10.47
N VAL A 347 9.72 11.60 10.90
CA VAL A 347 10.09 10.18 11.06
C VAL A 347 9.31 9.48 12.16
N SER A 348 8.85 10.20 13.19
CA SER A 348 8.01 9.62 14.23
C SER A 348 6.87 10.54 14.68
N GLN A 349 5.77 9.94 15.13
CA GLN A 349 4.67 10.64 15.79
C GLN A 349 5.06 11.15 17.19
N ASP A 350 5.93 10.42 17.90
CA ASP A 350 6.45 10.86 19.20
C ASP A 350 7.55 11.92 19.04
N HIS A 351 7.68 12.80 20.03
CA HIS A 351 8.85 13.67 20.10
C HIS A 351 10.13 12.81 20.25
N PRO A 352 11.22 13.01 19.47
CA PRO A 352 12.43 12.17 19.54
C PRO A 352 13.01 12.05 20.95
N MET A 353 13.02 13.17 21.69
CA MET A 353 13.50 13.23 23.07
C MET A 353 12.63 12.50 24.09
N ASN A 354 11.49 11.96 23.67
CA ASN A 354 10.61 11.09 24.45
C ASN A 354 10.78 9.60 24.10
N THR A 355 11.84 9.28 23.34
CA THR A 355 12.19 7.92 22.90
C THR A 355 13.62 7.57 23.33
N ILE A 356 14.17 6.45 22.83
CA ILE A 356 15.58 6.09 23.03
C ILE A 356 16.57 7.16 22.53
N GLN A 357 16.17 8.03 21.60
CA GLN A 357 17.03 9.06 21.02
C GLN A 357 17.59 10.03 22.07
N ARG A 358 16.89 10.27 23.20
CA ARG A 358 17.43 11.10 24.28
C ARG A 358 18.72 10.54 24.90
N ILE A 359 18.87 9.21 24.90
CA ILE A 359 20.04 8.52 25.43
C ILE A 359 21.18 8.54 24.41
N TRP A 360 20.85 8.38 23.12
CA TRP A 360 21.84 8.38 22.04
C TRP A 360 22.32 9.79 21.67
N HIS A 361 21.49 10.81 21.89
CA HIS A 361 21.77 12.22 21.58
C HIS A 361 21.63 13.13 22.82
N PRO A 362 22.43 12.93 23.88
CA PRO A 362 22.27 13.63 25.15
C PRO A 362 22.41 15.16 25.04
N LYS A 363 23.26 15.66 24.14
CA LYS A 363 23.39 17.11 23.89
C LYS A 363 22.12 17.70 23.27
N THR A 364 21.51 16.97 22.34
CA THR A 364 20.23 17.38 21.73
C THR A 364 19.09 17.32 22.75
N PHE A 365 19.16 16.36 23.68
CA PHE A 365 18.25 16.32 24.82
C PHE A 365 18.40 17.53 25.75
N GLU A 366 19.63 17.94 26.06
CA GLU A 366 19.90 19.16 26.84
C GLU A 366 19.33 20.41 26.16
N GLU A 367 19.49 20.54 24.84
CA GLU A 367 18.89 21.62 24.04
C GLU A 367 17.36 21.62 24.14
N ALA A 368 16.73 20.46 23.93
CA ALA A 368 15.28 20.32 23.99
C ALA A 368 14.74 20.64 25.40
N ASN A 369 15.43 20.17 26.45
CA ASN A 369 15.08 20.46 27.84
C ASN A 369 15.20 21.96 28.16
N ALA A 370 16.26 22.64 27.69
CA ALA A 370 16.40 24.07 27.85
C ALA A 370 15.26 24.84 27.15
N LYS A 371 14.89 24.42 25.94
CA LYS A 371 13.76 24.99 25.20
C LYS A 371 12.43 24.77 25.92
N LEU A 372 12.21 23.56 26.46
CA LEU A 372 11.02 23.22 27.23
C LEU A 372 10.89 24.07 28.49
N LYS A 373 11.98 24.22 29.26
CA LYS A 373 12.04 25.10 30.44
C LYS A 373 11.69 26.54 30.09
N ALA A 374 12.22 27.06 28.98
CA ALA A 374 11.96 28.42 28.55
C ALA A 374 10.50 28.65 28.14
N LYS A 375 9.86 27.66 27.49
CA LYS A 375 8.50 27.77 26.94
C LYS A 375 7.41 27.41 27.96
N PHE A 376 7.64 26.42 28.81
CA PHE A 376 6.63 25.85 29.71
C PHE A 376 6.98 25.96 31.20
N GLY A 377 8.19 26.44 31.55
CA GLY A 377 8.62 26.60 32.94
C GLY A 377 8.89 25.29 33.69
N LYS A 378 8.89 24.15 32.98
CA LYS A 378 9.15 22.80 33.52
C LYS A 378 10.27 22.15 32.74
N ASP A 379 11.05 21.32 33.41
CA ASP A 379 11.98 20.43 32.74
C ASP A 379 11.29 19.25 32.06
N TRP A 380 12.07 18.53 31.25
CA TRP A 380 11.55 17.42 30.44
C TRP A 380 10.92 16.32 31.27
N ASP A 381 11.54 15.90 32.37
CA ASP A 381 11.04 14.79 33.17
C ASP A 381 9.89 15.23 34.11
N GLU A 382 9.77 16.53 34.40
CA GLU A 382 8.59 17.12 35.05
C GLU A 382 7.36 17.17 34.12
N MET A 383 7.55 17.42 32.83
CA MET A 383 6.47 17.48 31.84
C MET A 383 6.14 16.10 31.25
N PHE A 384 7.17 15.29 30.99
CA PHE A 384 7.08 13.93 30.45
C PHE A 384 7.68 12.91 31.44
N PRO A 385 7.05 12.66 32.61
CA PRO A 385 7.43 11.53 33.46
C PRO A 385 7.53 10.23 32.65
N LEU A 386 8.69 9.58 32.73
CA LEU A 386 9.05 8.45 31.86
C LEU A 386 8.08 7.26 32.01
N ASP A 387 7.55 7.04 33.21
CA ASP A 387 6.61 5.98 33.53
C ASP A 387 5.19 6.20 32.96
N LYS A 388 4.90 7.42 32.51
CA LYS A 388 3.60 7.78 31.94
C LYS A 388 3.66 8.07 30.44
N TYR A 389 4.72 8.74 29.99
CA TYR A 389 4.74 9.35 28.66
C TYR A 389 5.86 8.84 27.76
N TYR A 390 6.74 7.94 28.18
CA TYR A 390 7.72 7.38 27.24
C TYR A 390 7.01 6.78 26.00
N GLN A 391 7.40 7.19 24.80
CA GLN A 391 6.71 6.83 23.54
C GLN A 391 5.17 6.91 23.65
N ASP A 392 4.68 8.04 24.18
CA ASP A 392 3.28 8.30 24.54
C ASP A 392 2.30 7.88 23.45
N THR A 393 2.52 8.33 22.22
CA THR A 393 1.61 8.08 21.11
C THR A 393 1.59 6.62 20.66
N HIS A 394 2.61 5.83 20.97
CA HIS A 394 2.57 4.40 20.75
C HIS A 394 1.92 3.66 21.92
N LEU A 395 2.40 3.89 23.14
CA LEU A 395 2.04 3.09 24.32
C LEU A 395 0.64 3.42 24.87
N ASN A 396 0.20 4.67 24.77
CA ASN A 396 -1.10 5.10 25.31
C ASN A 396 -2.23 5.06 24.27
N LEU A 397 -1.92 5.12 22.97
CA LEU A 397 -2.93 5.14 21.91
C LEU A 397 -3.18 3.79 21.23
N PHE A 398 -2.16 2.95 21.02
CA PHE A 398 -2.34 1.68 20.30
C PHE A 398 -3.28 0.71 21.03
N PRO A 399 -3.27 0.60 22.38
CA PRO A 399 -4.28 -0.17 23.11
C PRO A 399 -5.72 0.35 22.96
N LYS A 400 -5.91 1.56 22.41
CA LYS A 400 -7.20 2.17 22.11
C LYS A 400 -7.58 2.07 20.63
N GLY A 401 -6.71 1.44 19.82
CA GLY A 401 -6.88 1.31 18.37
C GLY A 401 -6.39 2.53 17.57
N ILE A 402 -5.95 3.61 18.22
CA ILE A 402 -5.52 4.83 17.53
C ILE A 402 -4.06 4.64 17.10
N VAL A 403 -3.90 4.15 15.86
CA VAL A 403 -2.62 3.88 15.20
C VAL A 403 -2.13 5.09 14.43
N HIS A 404 -0.90 5.08 13.92
CA HIS A 404 -0.40 6.22 13.16
C HIS A 404 0.53 5.91 11.99
N ALA A 405 0.49 6.82 11.02
CA ALA A 405 1.34 6.84 9.85
C ALA A 405 2.53 7.78 10.04
N GLU A 406 3.71 7.33 9.68
CA GLU A 406 4.93 8.12 9.80
C GLU A 406 5.56 8.36 8.42
N ASN A 407 6.41 9.38 8.31
CA ASN A 407 7.12 9.76 7.08
C ASN A 407 6.20 10.08 5.89
N LEU A 408 5.07 10.75 6.13
CA LEU A 408 4.28 11.32 5.05
C LEU A 408 5.11 12.41 4.34
N GLY A 409 4.91 12.57 3.03
CA GLY A 409 5.63 13.59 2.27
C GLY A 409 4.98 13.89 0.92
N LYS A 410 5.75 14.37 -0.06
CA LYS A 410 5.21 14.81 -1.37
C LYS A 410 4.13 15.90 -1.22
N ASP A 411 2.88 15.60 -1.56
CA ASP A 411 1.84 16.61 -1.75
C ASP A 411 1.44 17.27 -0.43
N ILE A 412 1.64 16.59 0.69
CA ILE A 412 1.40 17.15 2.03
C ILE A 412 2.18 18.45 2.24
N THR A 413 3.35 18.61 1.62
CA THR A 413 4.22 19.80 1.71
C THR A 413 3.49 21.08 1.34
N HIS A 414 2.62 21.02 0.33
CA HIS A 414 1.87 22.18 -0.17
C HIS A 414 0.37 22.10 0.13
N THR A 415 -0.07 21.04 0.80
CA THR A 415 -1.46 20.88 1.22
C THR A 415 -1.75 21.83 2.40
N PRO A 416 -2.77 22.70 2.30
CA PRO A 416 -3.15 23.60 3.39
C PRO A 416 -3.97 22.86 4.45
N SER A 417 -4.12 23.48 5.62
CA SER A 417 -5.09 23.03 6.62
C SER A 417 -6.49 22.94 6.01
N GLY A 418 -7.23 21.90 6.34
CA GLY A 418 -8.57 21.71 5.79
C GLY A 418 -9.16 20.34 6.05
N ARG A 419 -10.38 20.17 5.53
CA ARG A 419 -11.15 18.92 5.56
C ARG A 419 -10.88 18.14 4.28
N TYR A 420 -10.67 16.84 4.44
CA TYR A 420 -10.36 15.93 3.33
C TYR A 420 -11.01 14.57 3.58
N TYR A 421 -11.26 13.83 2.52
CA TYR A 421 -11.44 12.39 2.63
C TYR A 421 -10.07 11.71 2.57
N LEU A 422 -9.65 11.10 3.66
CA LEU A 422 -8.33 10.50 3.82
C LEU A 422 -8.43 8.99 3.67
N ALA A 423 -7.44 8.38 3.02
CA ALA A 423 -7.38 6.94 2.86
C ALA A 423 -5.93 6.42 2.83
N VAL A 424 -5.74 5.21 3.36
CA VAL A 424 -4.51 4.43 3.17
C VAL A 424 -4.81 3.05 2.60
N TYR A 425 -4.06 2.65 1.58
CA TYR A 425 -4.14 1.33 0.95
C TYR A 425 -2.94 0.47 1.33
N LEU A 426 -3.05 -0.21 2.47
CA LEU A 426 -2.04 -1.13 3.00
C LEU A 426 -2.25 -2.55 2.44
N PRO A 427 -1.21 -3.23 1.92
CA PRO A 427 -1.25 -4.67 1.70
C PRO A 427 -1.74 -5.42 2.95
N LYS A 428 -2.49 -6.51 2.75
CA LYS A 428 -3.12 -7.28 3.84
C LYS A 428 -2.11 -8.22 4.52
N GLY A 429 -1.14 -7.66 5.23
CA GLY A 429 -0.14 -8.41 6.00
C GLY A 429 -0.74 -9.08 7.23
N MET A 430 -0.95 -10.39 7.18
CA MET A 430 -1.72 -11.10 8.22
C MET A 430 -1.04 -11.17 9.58
N GLU A 431 0.28 -11.08 9.63
CA GLU A 431 1.08 -11.21 10.86
C GLU A 431 2.01 -10.00 11.06
N THR A 432 1.75 -8.89 10.37
CA THR A 432 2.65 -7.73 10.37
C THR A 432 2.19 -6.69 11.37
N ALA A 433 3.14 -6.15 12.14
CA ALA A 433 2.93 -5.06 13.07
C ALA A 433 2.82 -3.70 12.39
N SER A 434 3.45 -3.56 11.23
CA SER A 434 3.48 -2.34 10.44
C SER A 434 3.41 -2.71 8.96
N MET A 435 3.11 -1.75 8.09
CA MET A 435 3.05 -1.99 6.65
C MET A 435 3.21 -0.69 5.85
N TRP A 436 3.96 -0.77 4.75
CA TRP A 436 4.00 0.29 3.73
C TRP A 436 2.67 0.39 2.99
N GLY A 437 2.23 1.61 2.68
CA GLY A 437 0.93 1.83 2.04
C GLY A 437 0.95 2.94 1.02
N ARG A 438 -0.18 3.11 0.34
CA ARG A 438 -0.47 4.32 -0.43
C ARG A 438 -1.39 5.22 0.37
N PHE A 439 -0.85 6.36 0.81
CA PHE A 439 -1.54 7.37 1.59
C PHE A 439 -2.01 8.47 0.65
N ILE A 440 -3.32 8.74 0.67
CA ILE A 440 -3.91 9.76 -0.19
C ILE A 440 -4.86 10.66 0.59
N ALA A 441 -5.09 11.84 0.04
CA ALA A 441 -6.21 12.70 0.37
C ALA A 441 -7.02 13.01 -0.89
N ILE A 442 -8.33 13.02 -0.75
CA ILE A 442 -9.25 13.53 -1.77
C ILE A 442 -9.82 14.84 -1.22
N LYS A 443 -9.65 15.92 -1.98
CA LYS A 443 -10.17 17.22 -1.60
C LYS A 443 -11.70 17.20 -1.66
N GLU A 444 -12.35 17.68 -0.60
CA GLU A 444 -13.81 17.89 -0.66
C GLU A 444 -14.12 18.96 -1.72
N ALA A 445 -15.17 18.75 -2.52
CA ALA A 445 -15.63 19.75 -3.48
C ALA A 445 -16.19 20.97 -2.72
N ASP A 446 -15.85 22.18 -3.20
CA ASP A 446 -16.26 23.46 -2.61
C ASP A 446 -17.79 23.70 -2.67
#